data_AF-A0A101VZP2-F1
#
_entry.id   AF-A0A101VZP2-F1
#
_cell.length_a   1.000
_cell.length_b   1.000
_cell.length_c   1.000
_cell.angle_alpha   90.00
_cell.angle_beta   90.00
_cell.angle_gamma   90.00
#
_symmetry.space_group_name_H-M   'P 1'
#
loop_
_entity.id
_entity.type
_entity.pdbx_description
1 polymer ?
#
loop_
_entity_poly.entity_id
_entity_poly.type
_entity_poly.pdbx_seq_one_letter_code
_entity_poly.pdbx_strand_id
1 'polypeptide(L)'
;MDINNLIIENIANPHELERMFRKEPEAFKRSFSYAWEQNPDSQVLAVWYERLHFKEMANTDKTSLLQKDFLSMGILAILAGISTRIILHFAELQAIAPINLVFGILPFIAAYFVYNNTPKKNILYTLASLFLISGFYLNMLPLEHKDSIILAYLHLPIFLWVLLGLAFTGNEYGIGSTRLAYLKFNGEFCILYASMAISGMLLTALTMQLFAFIGMDIEEFYFKNVVLFGAAALAIVATYLVSRNLKLAKNIAPYIAKIFSPLVLATLLVYLIAVIWVGKNPFLDRNFLISFNGILLSVLAVTIFSIT
;
A
#
# COMPACT_ATOMS: atom_id res chain seq x y z
N MET A 1 -45.09 16.74 -38.00
CA MET A 1 -43.90 17.09 -38.78
C MET A 1 -42.84 16.11 -38.32
N ASP A 2 -42.55 15.13 -39.18
CA ASP A 2 -41.78 13.92 -38.87
C ASP A 2 -40.44 14.23 -38.21
N ILE A 3 -40.24 13.72 -37.00
CA ILE A 3 -38.88 13.51 -36.51
C ILE A 3 -38.45 12.20 -37.18
N ASN A 4 -37.94 12.30 -38.40
CA ASN A 4 -37.16 11.22 -39.01
C ASN A 4 -36.08 10.85 -38.02
N ASN A 5 -36.25 9.70 -37.37
CA ASN A 5 -35.24 9.22 -36.46
C ASN A 5 -34.07 8.76 -37.33
N LEU A 6 -33.06 9.62 -37.45
CA LEU A 6 -31.83 9.36 -38.20
C LEU A 6 -31.17 8.04 -37.80
N ILE A 7 -31.43 7.55 -36.57
CA ILE A 7 -30.99 6.23 -36.09
C ILE A 7 -31.71 5.10 -36.83
N ILE A 8 -33.02 5.23 -37.11
CA ILE A 8 -33.80 4.24 -37.87
C ILE A 8 -33.35 4.25 -39.34
N GLU A 9 -33.14 5.42 -39.93
CA GLU A 9 -32.66 5.54 -41.32
C GLU A 9 -31.26 4.94 -41.52
N ASN A 10 -30.41 4.99 -40.49
CA ASN A 10 -29.03 4.48 -40.52
C ASN A 10 -28.86 3.15 -39.78
N ILE A 11 -29.94 2.41 -39.52
CA ILE A 11 -29.90 1.16 -38.75
C ILE A 11 -28.99 0.09 -39.38
N ALA A 12 -28.88 0.10 -40.71
CA ALA A 12 -28.01 -0.77 -41.48
C ALA A 12 -26.59 -0.23 -41.70
N ASN A 13 -26.26 0.97 -41.17
CA ASN A 13 -24.98 1.63 -41.33
C ASN A 13 -24.28 1.87 -39.97
N PRO A 14 -23.52 0.88 -39.47
CA PRO A 14 -22.84 0.98 -38.18
C PRO A 14 -21.87 2.15 -38.06
N HIS A 15 -21.27 2.58 -39.18
CA HIS A 15 -20.32 3.68 -39.20
C HIS A 15 -20.98 5.01 -38.85
N GLU A 16 -22.14 5.29 -39.43
CA GLU A 16 -22.89 6.52 -39.16
C GLU A 16 -23.49 6.53 -37.75
N LEU A 17 -23.97 5.39 -37.25
CA LEU A 17 -24.44 5.27 -35.86
C LEU A 17 -23.32 5.60 -34.85
N GLU A 18 -22.10 5.08 -35.07
CA GLU A 18 -20.94 5.39 -34.22
C GLU A 18 -20.54 6.86 -34.33
N ARG A 19 -20.55 7.43 -35.54
CA ARG A 19 -20.25 8.84 -35.78
C ARG A 19 -21.25 9.75 -35.06
N MET A 20 -22.55 9.44 -35.12
CA MET A 20 -23.60 10.19 -34.42
C MET A 20 -23.40 10.12 -32.90
N PHE A 21 -23.14 8.93 -32.36
CA PHE A 21 -22.86 8.75 -30.93
C PHE A 21 -21.63 9.54 -30.47
N ARG A 22 -20.53 9.54 -31.25
CA ARG A 22 -19.31 10.28 -30.89
C ARG A 22 -19.44 11.80 -30.99
N LYS A 23 -20.22 12.28 -31.96
CA LYS A 23 -20.41 13.71 -32.17
C LYS A 23 -21.28 14.31 -31.06
N GLU A 24 -22.42 13.67 -30.75
CA GLU A 24 -23.40 14.19 -29.79
C GLU A 24 -24.01 13.05 -28.93
N PRO A 25 -23.28 12.56 -27.91
CA PRO A 25 -23.67 11.37 -27.14
C PRO A 25 -25.03 11.49 -26.45
N GLU A 26 -25.34 12.66 -25.90
CA GLU A 26 -26.59 12.89 -25.16
C GLU A 26 -27.81 13.05 -26.07
N ALA A 27 -27.63 13.61 -27.27
CA ALA A 27 -28.68 13.66 -28.28
C ALA A 27 -28.99 12.25 -28.81
N PHE A 28 -27.95 11.47 -29.09
CA PHE A 28 -28.08 10.08 -29.54
C PHE A 28 -28.86 9.22 -28.54
N LYS A 29 -28.54 9.29 -27.23
CA LYS A 29 -29.27 8.54 -26.19
C LYS A 29 -30.76 8.88 -26.13
N ARG A 30 -31.13 10.15 -26.28
CA ARG A 30 -32.54 10.58 -26.27
C ARG A 30 -33.31 10.05 -27.48
N SER A 31 -32.72 10.14 -28.66
CA SER A 31 -33.32 9.64 -29.90
C SER A 31 -33.32 8.10 -29.98
N PHE A 32 -32.41 7.45 -29.28
CA PHE A 32 -32.30 6.00 -29.24
C PHE A 32 -33.53 5.33 -28.60
N SER A 33 -34.08 5.89 -27.52
CA SER A 33 -35.29 5.36 -26.88
C SER A 33 -36.46 5.26 -27.86
N TYR A 34 -36.65 6.28 -28.70
CA TYR A 34 -37.68 6.27 -29.74
C TYR A 34 -37.36 5.29 -30.88
N ALA A 35 -36.09 5.10 -31.24
CA ALA A 35 -35.69 4.11 -32.25
C ALA A 35 -35.96 2.67 -31.79
N TRP A 36 -35.72 2.41 -30.51
CA TRP A 36 -35.88 1.12 -29.87
C TRP A 36 -37.35 0.70 -29.74
N GLU A 37 -38.22 1.61 -29.33
CA GLU A 37 -39.68 1.35 -29.23
C GLU A 37 -40.31 1.02 -30.58
N GLN A 38 -39.82 1.64 -31.66
CA GLN A 38 -40.35 1.42 -33.01
C GLN A 38 -39.81 0.16 -33.69
N ASN A 39 -38.61 -0.31 -33.31
CA ASN A 39 -37.94 -1.47 -33.93
C ASN A 39 -37.31 -2.39 -32.87
N PRO A 40 -38.11 -3.04 -32.01
CA PRO A 40 -37.59 -3.88 -30.93
C PRO A 40 -36.86 -5.14 -31.44
N ASP A 41 -37.17 -5.59 -32.66
CA ASP A 41 -36.59 -6.82 -33.24
C ASP A 41 -35.23 -6.59 -33.92
N SER A 42 -34.72 -5.35 -33.95
CA SER A 42 -33.43 -5.04 -34.58
C SER A 42 -32.24 -5.49 -33.74
N GLN A 43 -31.46 -6.42 -34.27
CA GLN A 43 -30.21 -6.88 -33.64
C GLN A 43 -29.19 -5.74 -33.43
N VAL A 44 -29.14 -4.76 -34.35
CA VAL A 44 -28.22 -3.62 -34.23
C VAL A 44 -28.61 -2.73 -33.06
N LEU A 45 -29.90 -2.43 -32.92
CA LEU A 45 -30.37 -1.65 -31.78
C LEU A 45 -30.25 -2.42 -30.47
N ALA A 46 -30.40 -3.75 -30.47
CA ALA A 46 -30.19 -4.57 -29.27
C ALA A 46 -28.75 -4.47 -28.76
N VAL A 47 -27.76 -4.51 -29.66
CA VAL A 47 -26.35 -4.30 -29.31
C VAL A 47 -26.10 -2.89 -28.77
N TRP A 48 -26.73 -1.87 -29.36
CA TRP A 48 -26.64 -0.50 -28.85
C TRP A 48 -27.34 -0.30 -27.51
N TYR A 49 -28.47 -0.99 -27.29
CA TYR A 49 -29.19 -0.96 -26.02
C TYR A 49 -28.28 -1.47 -24.90
N GLU A 50 -27.67 -2.63 -25.10
CA GLU A 50 -26.65 -3.17 -24.20
C GLU A 50 -25.48 -2.18 -24.09
N ARG A 51 -24.86 -1.70 -25.17
CA ARG A 51 -23.74 -0.76 -25.07
C ARG A 51 -24.04 0.52 -24.26
N LEU A 52 -25.26 1.04 -24.33
CA LEU A 52 -25.68 2.26 -23.63
C LEU A 52 -26.13 2.02 -22.18
N HIS A 53 -26.74 0.87 -21.91
CA HIS A 53 -27.35 0.54 -20.61
C HIS A 53 -26.59 -0.53 -19.84
N PHE A 54 -25.56 -1.13 -20.44
CA PHE A 54 -24.67 -2.08 -19.80
C PHE A 54 -23.91 -1.35 -18.70
N LYS A 55 -24.51 -1.40 -17.53
CA LYS A 55 -23.77 -1.36 -16.28
C LYS A 55 -23.20 -2.75 -16.16
N GLU A 56 -21.91 -2.90 -16.46
CA GLU A 56 -21.13 -4.00 -15.89
C GLU A 56 -21.58 -4.10 -14.44
N MET A 57 -22.16 -5.23 -14.02
CA MET A 57 -22.56 -5.42 -12.62
C MET A 57 -21.37 -4.94 -11.80
N ALA A 58 -21.50 -3.76 -11.20
CA ALA A 58 -20.38 -3.10 -10.56
C ALA A 58 -20.07 -4.00 -9.37
N ASN A 59 -19.11 -4.88 -9.60
CA ASN A 59 -18.85 -6.10 -8.86
C ASN A 59 -18.98 -5.86 -7.35
N THR A 60 -20.17 -6.06 -6.79
CA THR A 60 -20.41 -5.90 -5.35
C THR A 60 -19.50 -6.84 -4.56
N ASP A 61 -19.14 -7.97 -5.18
CA ASP A 61 -18.15 -8.92 -4.69
C ASP A 61 -16.71 -8.39 -4.79
N LYS A 62 -16.30 -7.71 -5.88
CA LYS A 62 -14.93 -7.16 -5.97
C LYS A 62 -14.72 -5.97 -5.03
N THR A 63 -15.74 -5.13 -4.79
CA THR A 63 -15.67 -4.06 -3.79
C THR A 63 -15.67 -4.62 -2.36
N SER A 64 -16.43 -5.68 -2.09
CA SER A 64 -16.37 -6.41 -0.80
C SER A 64 -15.00 -7.07 -0.56
N LEU A 65 -14.44 -7.72 -1.58
CA LEU A 65 -13.10 -8.32 -1.51
C LEU A 65 -12.01 -7.26 -1.35
N LEU A 66 -12.10 -6.13 -2.05
CA LEU A 66 -11.21 -4.97 -1.86
C LEU A 66 -11.21 -4.47 -0.41
N GLN A 67 -12.39 -4.40 0.21
CA GLN A 67 -12.53 -3.96 1.59
C GLN A 67 -11.96 -5.00 2.58
N LYS A 68 -12.16 -6.30 2.32
CA LYS A 68 -11.60 -7.39 3.13
C LYS A 68 -10.07 -7.44 3.03
N ASP A 69 -9.51 -7.30 1.84
CA ASP A 69 -8.06 -7.32 1.64
C ASP A 69 -7.40 -6.12 2.32
N PHE A 70 -7.99 -4.93 2.18
CA PHE A 70 -7.52 -3.72 2.86
C PHE A 70 -7.57 -3.86 4.38
N LEU A 71 -8.66 -4.43 4.93
CA LEU A 71 -8.78 -4.69 6.35
C LEU A 71 -7.73 -5.71 6.84
N SER A 72 -7.54 -6.80 6.09
CA SER A 72 -6.54 -7.81 6.43
C SER A 72 -5.12 -7.25 6.43
N MET A 73 -4.78 -6.41 5.45
CA MET A 73 -3.52 -5.68 5.37
C MET A 73 -3.37 -4.74 6.57
N GLY A 74 -4.40 -3.97 6.92
CA GLY A 74 -4.35 -3.03 8.03
C GLY A 74 -4.11 -3.74 9.37
N ILE A 75 -4.79 -4.87 9.62
CA ILE A 75 -4.59 -5.69 10.81
C ILE A 75 -3.15 -6.23 10.84
N LEU A 76 -2.65 -6.80 9.74
CA LEU A 76 -1.29 -7.32 9.67
C LEU A 76 -0.23 -6.23 9.84
N ALA A 77 -0.47 -5.02 9.31
CA ALA A 77 0.43 -3.88 9.45
C ALA A 77 0.54 -3.42 10.91
N ILE A 78 -0.60 -3.36 11.63
CA ILE A 78 -0.62 -3.03 13.05
C ILE A 78 0.08 -4.13 13.87
N LEU A 79 -0.22 -5.40 13.60
CA LEU A 79 0.43 -6.52 14.28
C LEU A 79 1.93 -6.56 14.04
N ALA A 80 2.39 -6.26 12.82
CA ALA A 80 3.81 -6.14 12.49
C ALA A 80 4.47 -5.01 13.28
N GLY A 81 3.84 -3.83 13.34
CA GLY A 81 4.34 -2.70 14.13
C GLY A 81 4.43 -3.02 15.63
N ILE A 82 3.37 -3.59 16.22
CA ILE A 82 3.34 -3.98 17.64
C ILE A 82 4.42 -5.06 17.92
N SER A 83 4.50 -6.09 17.08
CA SER A 83 5.46 -7.18 17.25
C SER A 83 6.89 -6.67 17.18
N THR A 84 7.19 -5.80 16.21
CA THR A 84 8.51 -5.19 16.06
C THR A 84 8.87 -4.33 17.28
N ARG A 85 7.91 -3.59 17.84
CA ARG A 85 8.13 -2.81 19.08
C ARG A 85 8.42 -3.69 20.29
N ILE A 86 7.67 -4.78 20.46
CA ILE A 86 7.88 -5.75 21.54
C ILE A 86 9.27 -6.40 21.41
N ILE A 87 9.64 -6.83 20.20
CA ILE A 87 10.95 -7.42 19.92
C ILE A 87 12.07 -6.42 20.23
N LEU A 88 11.92 -5.15 19.82
CA LEU A 88 12.90 -4.11 20.15
C LEU A 88 13.09 -3.97 21.66
N HIS A 89 12.01 -4.01 22.44
CA HIS A 89 12.10 -3.92 23.89
C HIS A 89 12.95 -5.06 24.49
N PHE A 90 12.76 -6.30 24.05
CA PHE A 90 13.59 -7.42 24.49
C PHE A 90 15.04 -7.34 23.97
N ALA A 91 15.25 -6.77 22.78
CA ALA A 91 16.59 -6.55 22.23
C ALA A 91 17.37 -5.48 23.02
N GLU A 92 16.70 -4.40 23.44
CA GLU A 92 17.27 -3.35 24.29
C GLU A 92 17.67 -3.89 25.68
N LEU A 93 16.91 -4.85 26.21
CA LEU A 93 17.24 -5.58 27.44
C LEU A 93 18.37 -6.62 27.26
N GLN A 94 18.95 -6.72 26.06
CA GLN A 94 19.93 -7.75 25.71
C GLN A 94 19.45 -9.19 25.99
N ALA A 95 18.14 -9.41 25.96
CA ALA A 95 17.57 -10.75 26.11
C ALA A 95 17.59 -11.52 24.78
N ILE A 96 17.54 -10.79 23.66
CA ILE A 96 17.55 -11.34 22.30
C ILE A 96 18.41 -10.47 21.38
N ALA A 97 18.82 -11.04 20.24
CA ALA A 97 19.62 -10.31 19.26
C ALA A 97 18.76 -9.25 18.53
N PRO A 98 19.30 -8.06 18.20
CA PRO A 98 18.58 -7.04 17.43
C PRO A 98 18.07 -7.53 16.06
N ILE A 99 18.74 -8.52 15.47
CA ILE A 99 18.32 -9.12 14.19
C ILE A 99 16.97 -9.84 14.29
N ASN A 100 16.48 -10.16 15.50
CA ASN A 100 15.13 -10.69 15.71
C ASN A 100 14.04 -9.76 15.16
N LEU A 101 14.32 -8.46 14.97
CA LEU A 101 13.36 -7.50 14.38
C LEU A 101 12.82 -7.95 13.02
N VAL A 102 13.57 -8.77 12.29
CA VAL A 102 13.12 -9.36 11.01
C VAL A 102 11.87 -10.24 11.19
N PHE A 103 11.71 -10.91 12.34
CA PHE A 103 10.51 -11.67 12.68
C PHE A 103 9.31 -10.78 13.03
N GLY A 104 9.52 -9.49 13.27
CA GLY A 104 8.44 -8.52 13.41
C GLY A 104 7.75 -8.17 12.09
N ILE A 105 8.34 -8.54 10.94
CA ILE A 105 7.86 -8.14 9.61
C ILE A 105 7.59 -9.35 8.71
N LEU A 106 8.60 -10.21 8.49
CA LEU A 106 8.52 -11.25 7.46
C LEU A 106 7.39 -12.28 7.68
N PRO A 107 7.13 -12.77 8.91
CA PRO A 107 6.00 -13.67 9.15
C PRO A 107 4.64 -13.06 8.77
N PHE A 108 4.46 -11.74 8.92
CA PHE A 108 3.23 -11.05 8.56
C PHE A 108 3.09 -10.87 7.04
N ILE A 109 4.21 -10.64 6.32
CA ILE A 109 4.23 -10.70 4.85
C ILE A 109 3.87 -12.11 4.36
N ALA A 110 4.45 -13.15 4.97
CA ALA A 110 4.14 -14.54 4.65
C ALA A 110 2.66 -14.86 4.89
N ALA A 111 2.11 -14.42 6.04
CA ALA A 111 0.71 -14.58 6.38
C ALA A 111 -0.21 -13.87 5.37
N TYR A 112 0.16 -12.67 4.90
CA TYR A 112 -0.57 -11.97 3.85
C TYR A 112 -0.63 -12.79 2.55
N PHE A 113 0.51 -13.33 2.09
CA PHE A 113 0.54 -14.17 0.88
C PHE A 113 -0.27 -15.45 1.03
N VAL A 114 -0.14 -16.14 2.16
CA VAL A 114 -0.88 -17.37 2.46
C VAL A 114 -2.38 -17.11 2.56
N TYR A 115 -2.79 -15.98 3.15
CA TYR A 115 -4.19 -15.59 3.24
C TYR A 115 -4.80 -15.33 1.87
N ASN A 116 -4.07 -14.63 0.99
CA ASN A 116 -4.55 -14.29 -0.35
C ASN A 116 -4.50 -15.49 -1.32
N ASN A 117 -3.56 -16.42 -1.14
CA ASN A 117 -3.39 -17.61 -1.96
C ASN A 117 -3.16 -18.85 -1.08
N THR A 118 -4.23 -19.40 -0.52
CA THR A 118 -4.15 -20.52 0.43
C THR A 118 -3.45 -21.76 -0.15
N PRO A 119 -2.23 -22.12 0.33
CA PRO A 119 -1.51 -23.26 -0.19
C PRO A 119 -2.01 -24.57 0.45
N LYS A 120 -1.56 -25.72 -0.07
CA LYS A 120 -1.80 -27.02 0.56
C LYS A 120 -1.22 -27.05 1.97
N LYS A 121 -1.87 -27.82 2.86
CA LYS A 121 -1.46 -27.98 4.27
C LYS A 121 0.03 -28.30 4.43
N ASN A 122 0.59 -29.15 3.55
CA ASN A 122 2.01 -29.51 3.61
C ASN A 122 2.93 -28.28 3.49
N ILE A 123 2.66 -27.38 2.55
CA ILE A 123 3.47 -26.16 2.36
C ILE A 123 3.30 -25.23 3.55
N LEU A 124 2.07 -25.10 4.07
CA LEU A 124 1.80 -24.30 5.27
C LEU A 124 2.57 -24.82 6.49
N TYR A 125 2.57 -26.13 6.75
CA TYR A 125 3.34 -26.73 7.84
C TYR A 125 4.84 -26.58 7.64
N THR A 126 5.34 -26.72 6.41
CA THR A 126 6.75 -26.48 6.10
C THR A 126 7.14 -25.03 6.37
N LEU A 127 6.34 -24.05 5.93
CA LEU A 127 6.58 -22.64 6.20
C LEU A 127 6.60 -22.36 7.71
N ALA A 128 5.56 -22.80 8.43
CA ALA A 128 5.46 -22.60 9.88
C ALA A 128 6.66 -23.24 10.62
N SER A 129 7.02 -24.47 10.26
CA SER A 129 8.16 -25.19 10.84
C SER A 129 9.48 -24.45 10.58
N LEU A 130 9.74 -24.00 9.35
CA LEU A 130 10.99 -23.30 9.02
C LEU A 130 11.10 -21.94 9.71
N PHE A 131 10.01 -21.18 9.83
CA PHE A 131 10.00 -19.94 10.62
C PHE A 131 10.28 -20.22 12.11
N LEU A 132 9.65 -21.25 12.69
CA LEU A 132 9.85 -21.63 14.09
C LEU A 132 11.28 -22.11 14.35
N ILE A 133 11.82 -23.00 13.51
CA ILE A 133 13.20 -23.50 13.61
C ILE A 133 14.18 -22.34 13.51
N SER A 134 13.96 -21.42 12.56
CA SER A 134 14.80 -20.23 12.39
C SER A 134 14.78 -19.32 13.61
N GLY A 135 13.60 -19.07 14.16
CA GLY A 135 13.44 -18.28 15.38
C GLY A 135 14.11 -18.95 16.58
N PHE A 136 13.90 -20.25 16.76
CA PHE A 136 14.52 -21.01 17.85
C PHE A 136 16.05 -21.02 17.74
N TYR A 137 16.57 -21.35 16.55
CA TYR A 137 18.01 -21.35 16.27
C TYR A 137 18.64 -19.98 16.56
N LEU A 138 18.00 -18.90 16.10
CA LEU A 138 18.49 -17.55 16.32
C LEU A 138 18.58 -17.19 17.81
N ASN A 139 17.58 -17.57 18.61
CA ASN A 139 17.54 -17.28 20.04
C ASN A 139 18.40 -18.22 20.89
N MET A 140 18.90 -19.33 20.31
CA MET A 140 19.90 -20.20 20.97
C MET A 140 21.33 -19.69 20.79
N LEU A 141 21.57 -18.78 19.84
CA LEU A 141 22.90 -18.22 19.61
C LEU A 141 23.29 -17.28 20.76
N PRO A 142 24.52 -17.38 21.28
CA PRO A 142 24.99 -16.45 22.29
C PRO A 142 25.11 -15.05 21.70
N LEU A 143 24.91 -14.01 22.51
CA LEU A 143 25.02 -12.60 22.12
C LEU A 143 26.48 -12.13 22.03
N GLU A 144 27.36 -12.99 21.53
CA GLU A 144 28.78 -12.74 21.35
C GLU A 144 29.08 -12.32 19.92
N HIS A 145 30.11 -11.48 19.74
CA HIS A 145 30.53 -10.99 18.43
C HIS A 145 31.57 -11.94 17.80
N LYS A 146 31.16 -13.19 17.54
CA LYS A 146 31.98 -14.16 16.80
C LYS A 146 31.67 -14.11 15.30
N ASP A 147 32.68 -14.27 14.46
CA ASP A 147 32.54 -14.22 12.99
C ASP A 147 31.46 -15.18 12.46
N SER A 148 31.37 -16.39 13.04
CA SER A 148 30.35 -17.38 12.67
C SER A 148 28.93 -16.92 13.01
N ILE A 149 28.74 -16.16 14.10
CA ILE A 149 27.45 -15.64 14.54
C ILE A 149 27.03 -14.47 13.65
N ILE A 150 27.96 -13.56 13.36
CA ILE A 150 27.73 -12.45 12.42
C ILE A 150 27.32 -13.01 11.05
N LEU A 151 28.00 -14.06 10.59
CA LEU A 151 27.65 -14.71 9.32
C LEU A 151 26.23 -15.29 9.35
N ALA A 152 25.82 -15.92 10.45
CA ALA A 152 24.45 -16.42 10.63
C ALA A 152 23.43 -15.27 10.60
N TYR A 153 23.71 -14.15 11.28
CA TYR A 153 22.84 -12.97 11.29
C TYR A 153 22.70 -12.31 9.91
N LEU A 154 23.73 -12.36 9.07
CA LEU A 154 23.68 -11.81 7.71
C LEU A 154 22.88 -12.70 6.75
N HIS A 155 22.99 -14.03 6.89
CA HIS A 155 22.31 -14.97 5.99
C HIS A 155 20.85 -15.21 6.37
N LEU A 156 20.48 -15.05 7.64
CA LEU A 156 19.13 -15.34 8.11
C LEU A 156 18.04 -14.49 7.42
N PRO A 157 18.16 -13.16 7.29
CA PRO A 157 17.17 -12.36 6.58
C PRO A 157 16.99 -12.81 5.13
N ILE A 158 18.09 -13.16 4.45
CA ILE A 158 18.07 -13.66 3.07
C ILE A 158 17.32 -15.00 3.01
N PHE A 159 17.61 -15.91 3.93
CA PHE A 159 16.93 -17.20 4.04
C PHE A 159 15.42 -17.02 4.27
N LEU A 160 15.02 -16.19 5.24
CA LEU A 160 13.62 -15.90 5.52
C LEU A 160 12.93 -15.21 4.33
N TRP A 161 13.66 -14.38 3.58
CA TRP A 161 13.17 -13.77 2.35
C TRP A 161 12.88 -14.82 1.28
N VAL A 162 13.75 -15.83 1.12
CA VAL A 162 13.49 -16.98 0.23
C VAL A 162 12.25 -17.77 0.69
N LEU A 163 12.01 -17.90 2.00
CA LEU A 163 10.77 -18.51 2.51
C LEU A 163 9.52 -17.70 2.13
N LEU A 164 9.61 -16.37 2.05
CA LEU A 164 8.52 -15.55 1.51
C LEU A 164 8.22 -15.90 0.06
N GLY A 165 9.23 -16.25 -0.73
CA GLY A 165 9.05 -16.75 -2.09
C GLY A 165 8.21 -18.03 -2.14
N LEU A 166 8.41 -18.94 -1.18
CA LEU A 166 7.56 -20.14 -1.04
C LEU A 166 6.13 -19.79 -0.60
N ALA A 167 5.98 -18.82 0.32
CA ALA A 167 4.66 -18.32 0.73
C ALA A 167 3.91 -17.62 -0.43
N PHE A 168 4.63 -16.88 -1.28
CA PHE A 168 4.10 -16.19 -2.45
C PHE A 168 3.69 -17.15 -3.56
N THR A 169 4.56 -18.12 -3.87
CA THR A 169 4.33 -19.09 -4.97
C THR A 169 3.38 -20.22 -4.58
N GLY A 170 3.28 -20.52 -3.29
CA GLY A 170 2.39 -21.55 -2.76
C GLY A 170 2.58 -22.91 -3.45
N ASN A 171 1.49 -23.50 -3.93
CA ASN A 171 1.50 -24.80 -4.60
C ASN A 171 2.24 -24.80 -5.95
N GLU A 172 2.42 -23.63 -6.54
CA GLU A 172 3.01 -23.44 -7.87
C GLU A 172 4.51 -23.11 -7.80
N TYR A 173 5.17 -23.37 -6.68
CA TYR A 173 6.60 -23.16 -6.51
C TYR A 173 7.45 -23.87 -7.59
N GLY A 174 6.93 -24.90 -8.25
CA GLY A 174 7.58 -25.59 -9.38
C GLY A 174 7.51 -24.83 -10.72
N ILE A 175 6.60 -23.87 -10.86
CA ILE A 175 6.29 -23.21 -12.14
C ILE A 175 7.19 -21.98 -12.32
N GLY A 176 7.87 -21.92 -13.47
CA GLY A 176 8.80 -20.83 -13.79
C GLY A 176 8.15 -19.44 -13.84
N SER A 177 6.92 -19.34 -14.37
CA SER A 177 6.18 -18.07 -14.43
C SER A 177 5.85 -17.52 -13.05
N THR A 178 5.47 -18.37 -12.09
CA THR A 178 5.15 -17.95 -10.71
C THR A 178 6.40 -17.50 -9.95
N ARG A 179 7.56 -18.16 -10.18
CA ARG A 179 8.86 -17.70 -9.66
C ARG A 179 9.26 -16.35 -10.25
N LEU A 180 9.06 -16.16 -11.56
CA LEU A 180 9.33 -14.88 -12.22
C LEU A 180 8.43 -13.77 -11.67
N ALA A 181 7.16 -14.08 -11.37
CA ALA A 181 6.25 -13.14 -10.71
C ALA A 181 6.77 -12.71 -9.33
N TYR A 182 7.32 -13.63 -8.53
CA TYR A 182 7.96 -13.27 -7.26
C TYR A 182 9.20 -12.39 -7.47
N LEU A 183 10.06 -12.69 -8.44
CA LEU A 183 11.22 -11.83 -8.77
C LEU A 183 10.78 -10.41 -9.17
N LYS A 184 9.71 -10.30 -9.96
CA LYS A 184 9.12 -9.00 -10.32
C LYS A 184 8.56 -8.28 -9.09
N PHE A 185 7.83 -9.00 -8.23
CA PHE A 185 7.33 -8.47 -6.95
C PHE A 185 8.45 -7.86 -6.12
N ASN A 186 9.63 -8.51 -6.03
CA ASN A 186 10.76 -7.99 -5.26
C ASN A 186 11.26 -6.63 -5.77
N GLY A 187 11.37 -6.47 -7.09
CA GLY A 187 11.77 -5.20 -7.69
C GLY A 187 10.77 -4.09 -7.42
N GLU A 188 9.48 -4.38 -7.62
CA GLU A 188 8.39 -3.43 -7.37
C GLU A 188 8.26 -3.06 -5.88
N PHE A 189 8.38 -4.05 -5.00
CA PHE A 189 8.42 -3.86 -3.54
C PHE A 189 9.58 -2.98 -3.12
N CYS A 190 10.79 -3.23 -3.61
CA CYS A 190 11.96 -2.45 -3.28
C CYS A 190 11.78 -0.97 -3.66
N ILE A 191 11.31 -0.70 -4.89
CA ILE A 191 11.08 0.66 -5.37
C ILE A 191 10.01 1.38 -4.52
N LEU A 192 8.89 0.71 -4.27
CA LEU A 192 7.79 1.31 -3.51
C LEU A 192 8.15 1.55 -2.05
N TYR A 193 8.73 0.54 -1.39
CA TYR A 193 9.15 0.64 0.00
C TYR A 193 10.26 1.68 0.18
N ALA A 194 11.25 1.74 -0.71
CA ALA A 194 12.28 2.78 -0.68
C ALA A 194 11.68 4.19 -0.82
N SER A 195 10.73 4.37 -1.74
CA SER A 195 10.03 5.66 -1.90
C SER A 195 9.27 6.05 -0.64
N MET A 196 8.55 5.11 -0.02
CA MET A 196 7.86 5.33 1.26
C MET A 196 8.84 5.62 2.40
N ALA A 197 9.97 4.94 2.46
CA ALA A 197 11.00 5.14 3.47
C ALA A 197 11.63 6.54 3.37
N ILE A 198 11.88 7.04 2.15
CA ILE A 198 12.35 8.41 1.94
C ILE A 198 11.31 9.42 2.43
N SER A 199 10.03 9.23 2.11
CA SER A 199 8.95 10.08 2.63
C SER A 199 8.84 10.03 4.16
N GLY A 200 9.01 8.85 4.77
CA GLY A 200 9.04 8.68 6.21
C GLY A 200 10.24 9.34 6.87
N MET A 201 11.42 9.28 6.25
CA MET A 201 12.62 9.97 6.72
C MET A 201 12.44 11.49 6.68
N LEU A 202 11.87 12.03 5.59
CA LEU A 202 11.54 13.45 5.48
C LEU A 202 10.58 13.88 6.60
N LEU A 203 9.50 13.13 6.80
CA LEU A 203 8.54 13.42 7.88
C LEU A 203 9.20 13.35 9.26
N THR A 204 10.06 12.35 9.49
CA THR A 204 10.80 12.20 10.75
C THR A 204 11.69 13.41 11.01
N ALA A 205 12.47 13.84 10.02
CA ALA A 205 13.34 15.00 10.13
C ALA A 205 12.56 16.28 10.45
N LEU A 206 11.45 16.52 9.74
CA LEU A 206 10.56 17.66 10.01
C LEU A 206 9.95 17.60 11.41
N THR A 207 9.54 16.41 11.86
CA THR A 207 8.97 16.22 13.20
C THR A 207 10.00 16.50 14.29
N MET A 208 11.22 15.96 14.16
CA MET A 208 12.30 16.25 15.11
C MET A 208 12.59 17.75 15.19
N GLN A 209 12.69 18.40 14.02
CA GLN A 209 13.01 19.82 13.95
C GLN A 209 11.92 20.69 14.60
N LEU A 210 10.63 20.36 14.38
CA LEU A 210 9.52 21.05 15.04
C LEU A 210 9.62 20.99 16.57
N PHE A 211 9.77 19.79 17.12
CA PHE A 211 9.79 19.59 18.57
C PHE A 211 11.05 20.19 19.22
N ALA A 212 12.17 20.21 18.50
CA ALA A 212 13.38 20.90 18.94
C ALA A 212 13.16 22.40 19.15
N PHE A 213 12.36 23.09 18.32
CA PHE A 213 12.10 24.54 18.49
C PHE A 213 11.31 24.90 19.75
N ILE A 214 10.49 23.98 20.26
CA ILE A 214 9.81 24.16 21.56
C ILE A 214 10.64 23.65 22.74
N GLY A 215 11.86 23.16 22.46
CA GLY A 215 12.81 22.68 23.46
C GLY A 215 12.49 21.29 23.99
N MET A 216 11.82 20.45 23.19
CA MET A 216 11.56 19.05 23.53
C MET A 216 12.45 18.13 22.69
N ASP A 217 13.23 17.31 23.38
CA ASP A 217 13.93 16.20 22.77
C ASP A 217 12.99 14.98 22.77
N ILE A 218 12.53 14.59 21.58
CA ILE A 218 11.64 13.45 21.36
C ILE A 218 12.32 12.33 20.58
N GLU A 219 13.62 12.45 20.30
CA GLU A 219 14.33 11.59 19.35
C GLU A 219 14.19 10.12 19.71
N GLU A 220 14.62 9.74 20.91
CA GLU A 220 14.60 8.35 21.36
C GLU A 220 13.17 7.77 21.38
N PHE A 221 12.21 8.53 21.90
CA PHE A 221 10.81 8.12 21.94
C PHE A 221 10.24 7.91 20.53
N TYR A 222 10.48 8.86 19.62
CA TYR A 222 9.92 8.83 18.28
C TYR A 222 10.54 7.72 17.44
N PHE A 223 11.86 7.52 17.51
CA PHE A 223 12.51 6.44 16.76
C PHE A 223 12.03 5.06 17.22
N LYS A 224 12.01 4.82 18.53
CA LYS A 224 11.63 3.52 19.10
C LYS A 224 10.16 3.19 18.90
N ASN A 225 9.27 4.19 18.96
CA ASN A 225 7.82 3.94 18.94
C ASN A 225 7.15 4.26 17.60
N VAL A 226 7.53 5.36 16.93
CA VAL A 226 6.86 5.82 15.70
C VAL A 226 7.59 5.34 14.45
N VAL A 227 8.90 5.58 14.35
CA VAL A 227 9.68 5.24 13.15
C VAL A 227 9.74 3.73 12.96
N LEU A 228 10.10 2.98 14.01
CA LEU A 228 10.19 1.53 13.92
C LEU A 228 8.85 0.88 13.59
N PHE A 229 7.78 1.32 14.25
CA PHE A 229 6.42 0.85 13.98
C PHE A 229 6.01 1.16 12.53
N GLY A 230 6.24 2.40 12.11
CA GLY A 230 5.93 2.87 10.75
C GLY A 230 6.68 2.09 9.68
N ALA A 231 7.98 1.83 9.88
CA ALA A 231 8.78 1.03 8.96
C ALA A 231 8.23 -0.40 8.80
N ALA A 232 7.91 -1.07 9.90
CA ALA A 232 7.31 -2.41 9.88
C ALA A 232 5.93 -2.42 9.20
N ALA A 233 5.06 -1.47 9.54
CA ALA A 233 3.73 -1.33 8.96
C ALA A 233 3.80 -1.03 7.45
N LEU A 234 4.70 -0.12 7.03
CA LEU A 234 4.89 0.25 5.63
C LEU A 234 5.38 -0.94 4.78
N ALA A 235 6.14 -1.89 5.35
CA ALA A 235 6.51 -3.10 4.63
C ALA A 235 5.28 -3.96 4.29
N ILE A 236 4.30 -4.06 5.17
CA ILE A 236 3.05 -4.78 4.90
C ILE A 236 2.20 -4.01 3.88
N VAL A 237 2.11 -2.69 4.02
CA VAL A 237 1.39 -1.82 3.08
C VAL A 237 2.01 -1.93 1.67
N ALA A 238 3.34 -1.86 1.55
CA ALA A 238 4.05 -2.02 0.28
C ALA A 238 3.78 -3.41 -0.34
N THR A 239 3.81 -4.47 0.46
CA THR A 239 3.47 -5.83 0.02
C THR A 239 2.07 -5.88 -0.60
N TYR A 240 1.08 -5.30 0.07
CA TYR A 240 -0.30 -5.24 -0.40
C TYR A 240 -0.45 -4.46 -1.71
N LEU A 241 0.15 -3.27 -1.80
CA LEU A 241 0.07 -2.43 -3.00
C LEU A 241 0.70 -3.12 -4.22
N VAL A 242 1.87 -3.75 -4.07
CA VAL A 242 2.54 -4.45 -5.17
C VAL A 242 1.74 -5.68 -5.59
N SER A 243 1.24 -6.47 -4.63
CA SER A 243 0.48 -7.69 -4.90
C SER A 243 -0.81 -7.45 -5.69
N ARG A 244 -1.38 -6.24 -5.58
CA ARG A 244 -2.56 -5.80 -6.34
C ARG A 244 -2.26 -5.43 -7.80
N ASN A 245 -1.04 -5.65 -8.30
CA ASN A 245 -0.61 -5.25 -9.64
C ASN A 245 -0.93 -3.78 -9.92
N LEU A 246 -0.74 -2.91 -8.92
CA LEU A 246 -0.66 -1.48 -9.23
C LEU A 246 0.39 -1.35 -10.33
N LYS A 247 0.02 -0.82 -11.49
CA LYS A 247 1.00 -0.48 -12.53
C LYS A 247 1.92 0.59 -11.94
N LEU A 248 2.99 0.16 -11.27
CA LEU A 248 3.90 0.98 -10.48
C LEU A 248 4.47 2.16 -11.29
N ALA A 249 4.43 2.10 -12.62
CA ALA A 249 4.98 3.16 -13.44
C ALA A 249 4.12 4.43 -13.55
N LYS A 250 2.80 4.41 -13.29
CA LYS A 250 1.98 5.63 -13.55
C LYS A 250 1.70 6.51 -12.33
N ASN A 251 1.43 5.97 -11.14
CA ASN A 251 0.90 6.80 -10.03
C ASN A 251 1.45 6.45 -8.63
N ILE A 252 2.76 6.21 -8.41
CA ILE A 252 3.30 5.94 -7.05
C ILE A 252 3.05 7.13 -6.11
N ALA A 253 3.28 8.36 -6.58
CA ALA A 253 3.20 9.57 -5.77
C ALA A 253 1.81 9.78 -5.11
N PRO A 254 0.68 9.62 -5.82
CA PRO A 254 -0.64 9.68 -5.19
C PRO A 254 -0.89 8.69 -4.04
N TYR A 255 -0.38 7.46 -4.14
CA TYR A 255 -0.57 6.48 -3.06
C TYR A 255 0.27 6.82 -1.83
N ILE A 256 1.52 7.22 -2.03
CA ILE A 256 2.37 7.71 -0.95
C ILE A 256 1.70 8.90 -0.28
N ALA A 257 1.22 9.87 -1.07
CA ALA A 257 0.54 11.04 -0.55
C ALA A 257 -0.70 10.68 0.30
N LYS A 258 -1.53 9.74 -0.14
CA LYS A 258 -2.69 9.27 0.63
C LYS A 258 -2.33 8.62 1.96
N ILE A 259 -1.18 7.95 2.04
CA ILE A 259 -0.68 7.32 3.28
C ILE A 259 -0.08 8.38 4.21
N PHE A 260 0.70 9.31 3.68
CA PHE A 260 1.44 10.29 4.48
C PHE A 260 0.62 11.53 4.86
N SER A 261 -0.40 11.90 4.09
CA SER A 261 -1.30 13.04 4.39
C SER A 261 -1.92 12.97 5.80
N PRO A 262 -2.60 11.88 6.21
CA PRO A 262 -3.14 11.79 7.57
C PRO A 262 -2.04 11.79 8.64
N LEU A 263 -0.86 11.25 8.35
CA LEU A 263 0.26 11.19 9.29
C LEU A 263 0.88 12.57 9.53
N VAL A 264 1.03 13.37 8.48
CA VAL A 264 1.46 14.78 8.57
C VAL A 264 0.44 15.58 9.38
N LEU A 265 -0.85 15.42 9.10
CA LEU A 265 -1.91 16.07 9.88
C LEU A 265 -1.85 15.72 11.37
N ALA A 266 -1.72 14.42 11.69
CA ALA A 266 -1.60 13.96 13.07
C ALA A 266 -0.37 14.57 13.76
N THR A 267 0.77 14.61 13.07
CA THR A 267 2.01 15.21 13.59
C THR A 267 1.82 16.70 13.92
N LEU A 268 1.18 17.44 13.03
CA LEU A 268 0.92 18.87 13.23
C LEU A 268 -0.08 19.14 14.36
N LEU A 269 -1.09 18.28 14.52
CA LEU A 269 -2.04 18.37 15.63
C LEU A 269 -1.35 18.10 16.98
N VAL A 270 -0.55 17.04 17.07
CA VAL A 270 0.23 16.72 18.29
C VAL A 270 1.19 17.87 18.60
N TYR A 271 1.88 18.40 17.59
CA TYR A 271 2.76 19.55 17.76
C TYR A 271 2.02 20.79 18.29
N LEU A 272 0.83 21.10 17.75
CA LEU A 272 0.03 22.24 18.20
C LEU A 272 -0.39 22.11 19.67
N ILE A 273 -0.83 20.91 20.08
CA ILE A 273 -1.15 20.62 21.49
C ILE A 273 0.09 20.84 22.37
N ALA A 274 1.25 20.38 21.92
CA ALA A 274 2.50 20.52 22.65
C ALA A 274 2.95 21.99 22.79
N VAL A 275 2.80 22.81 21.75
CA VAL A 275 3.07 24.27 21.80
C VAL A 275 2.20 24.94 22.86
N ILE A 276 0.89 24.63 22.88
CA ILE A 276 -0.05 25.19 23.87
C ILE A 276 0.35 24.80 25.29
N TRP A 277 0.76 23.54 25.50
CA TRP A 277 1.19 23.04 26.80
C TRP A 277 2.46 23.70 27.30
N VAL A 278 3.46 23.85 26.43
CA VAL A 278 4.76 24.45 26.77
C VAL A 278 4.66 25.97 26.96
N GLY A 279 3.65 26.61 26.37
CA GLY A 279 3.39 28.06 26.51
C GLY A 279 4.44 28.95 25.83
N LYS A 280 5.37 28.37 25.06
CA LYS A 280 6.34 29.11 24.24
C LYS A 280 5.72 29.48 22.90
N ASN A 281 6.00 30.69 22.43
CA ASN A 281 5.60 31.13 21.10
C ASN A 281 6.76 30.95 20.10
N PRO A 282 6.82 29.84 19.33
CA PRO A 282 7.91 29.60 18.40
C PRO A 282 7.85 30.50 17.16
N PHE A 283 6.72 31.18 16.89
CA PHE A 283 6.54 32.04 15.71
C PHE A 283 7.41 33.31 15.71
N LEU A 284 8.06 33.63 16.84
CA LEU A 284 9.02 34.72 16.94
C LEU A 284 10.43 34.31 16.46
N ASP A 285 10.69 33.00 16.31
CA ASP A 285 11.99 32.48 15.88
C ASP A 285 12.04 32.35 14.34
N ARG A 286 13.04 32.98 13.73
CA ARG A 286 13.24 32.94 12.27
C ARG A 286 13.46 31.52 11.74
N ASN A 287 14.24 30.70 12.43
CA ASN A 287 14.56 29.34 12.01
C ASN A 287 13.32 28.45 12.11
N PHE A 288 12.46 28.69 13.10
CA PHE A 288 11.14 28.06 13.16
C PHE A 288 10.30 28.44 11.94
N LEU A 289 10.19 29.73 11.58
CA LEU A 289 9.40 30.18 10.42
C LEU A 289 9.90 29.54 9.11
N ILE A 290 11.21 29.39 8.93
CA ILE A 290 11.80 28.70 7.77
C ILE A 290 11.37 27.22 7.74
N SER A 291 11.48 26.53 8.87
CA SER A 291 11.12 25.10 8.97
C SER A 291 9.62 24.89 8.77
N PHE A 292 8.81 25.80 9.32
CA PHE A 292 7.35 25.81 9.14
C PHE A 292 6.97 26.02 7.67
N ASN A 293 7.66 26.90 6.94
CA ASN A 293 7.46 27.04 5.49
C ASN A 293 7.82 25.75 4.73
N GLY A 294 8.88 25.04 5.12
CA GLY A 294 9.23 23.74 4.56
C GLY A 294 8.13 22.68 4.78
N ILE A 295 7.47 22.72 5.93
CA ILE A 295 6.31 21.88 6.23
C ILE A 295 5.12 22.26 5.34
N LEU A 296 4.80 23.55 5.21
CA LEU A 296 3.71 24.00 4.36
C LEU A 296 3.91 23.54 2.91
N LEU A 297 5.14 23.60 2.40
CA LEU A 297 5.50 23.09 1.08
C LEU A 297 5.32 21.56 0.99
N SER A 298 5.71 20.83 2.04
CA SER A 298 5.53 19.37 2.12
C SER A 298 4.04 18.98 2.15
N VAL A 299 3.24 19.66 2.96
CA VAL A 299 1.79 19.49 3.05
C VAL A 299 1.13 19.79 1.71
N LEU A 300 1.54 20.88 1.04
CA LEU A 300 1.06 21.25 -0.29
C LEU A 300 1.35 20.15 -1.32
N ALA A 301 2.60 19.66 -1.38
CA ALA A 301 2.96 18.57 -2.28
C ALA A 301 2.10 17.32 -2.03
N VAL A 302 1.97 16.92 -0.76
CA VAL A 302 1.16 15.76 -0.37
C VAL A 302 -0.31 15.96 -0.70
N THR A 303 -0.89 17.15 -0.50
CA THR A 303 -2.30 17.39 -0.84
C THR A 303 -2.54 17.36 -2.35
N ILE A 304 -1.66 17.98 -3.16
CA ILE A 304 -1.75 17.94 -4.62
C ILE A 304 -1.76 16.49 -5.11
N PHE A 305 -0.78 15.69 -4.69
CA PHE A 305 -0.70 14.29 -5.11
C PHE A 305 -1.81 13.42 -4.52
N SER A 306 -2.36 13.76 -3.34
CA SER A 306 -3.45 12.97 -2.73
C SER A 306 -4.79 13.14 -3.45
N ILE A 307 -5.04 14.32 -4.05
CA ILE A 307 -6.31 14.65 -4.74
C ILE A 307 -6.28 14.19 -6.20
N THR A 308 -5.09 14.15 -6.81
CA THR A 308 -4.88 13.70 -8.20
C THR A 308 -4.90 12.18 -8.32
#